data_AF-A0A5C3P669-F1
#
_entry.id   AF-A0A5C3P669-F1
#
_cell.length_a   1.000
_cell.length_b   1.000
_cell.length_c   1.000
_cell.angle_alpha   90.00
_cell.angle_beta   90.00
_cell.angle_gamma   90.00
#
_symmetry.space_group_name_H-M   'P 1'
#
loop_
_entity.id
_entity.type
_entity.pdbx_description
1 polymer ?
#
loop_
_entity_poly.entity_id
_entity_poly.type
_entity_poly.pdbx_seq_one_letter_code
_entity_poly.pdbx_strand_id
1 'polypeptide(L)'
;MTFTSAPTKISFRVFSSCDVKGGAAVALGRIHASWFLVLARPDEVQMIRTFRCLNFVLPDDPTAINALSAGGKHLFAVGGHLGDTLMDELTSLLEHEGRAPVKVVEAYPEDHPFSVCALLEVLVPDEELIYACARCGKWEARFGPRFPRCSGCKSRYYCSTKCQREDWKPAYHRGECALLREGKAYEVECRRKLHDNGWYFENGGLGVKLFLAGTGEYEWERAYSEGDWEHFAYGTHTPPHDVPPSAAASTRPRLSREVVENMDPDVSPPGFISTGDPQEDRTLIKRFRATILGTDPVLPPFLDVFHTPGLAPNTVPDHHIPVYPSLPVPQAPGFVFTGDPLLDDCRLEEFLDEHGTDAERAAYDAVGEQRTACIEARAELMEGMLKRSRVCKRMIAAHSDVVRKSLRAIQRAQGGAESGDDGEDDDDELMSGLKGYGSDSESDSSEDGEECVQPSWRSRISGL
;
A
#
# COMPACT_ATOMS: atom_id res chain seq x y z
N MET A 1 -16.39 23.44 -34.72
CA MET A 1 -17.03 22.86 -33.53
C MET A 1 -15.91 22.46 -32.59
N THR A 2 -15.66 23.25 -31.56
CA THR A 2 -14.67 22.94 -30.51
C THR A 2 -15.29 21.89 -29.59
N PHE A 3 -14.75 20.67 -29.59
CA PHE A 3 -15.06 19.68 -28.56
C PHE A 3 -14.41 20.16 -27.27
N THR A 4 -15.16 20.87 -26.42
CA THR A 4 -14.80 21.02 -25.01
C THR A 4 -14.82 19.62 -24.42
N SER A 5 -13.63 19.05 -24.15
CA SER A 5 -13.55 17.77 -23.46
C SER A 5 -14.27 17.91 -22.13
N ALA A 6 -15.23 17.01 -21.87
CA ALA A 6 -15.87 16.96 -20.56
C ALA A 6 -14.77 16.82 -19.50
N PRO A 7 -14.83 17.57 -18.39
CA PRO A 7 -13.82 17.49 -17.35
C PRO A 7 -13.66 16.03 -16.93
N THR A 8 -12.43 15.53 -17.02
CA THR A 8 -12.07 14.16 -16.67
C THR A 8 -12.47 13.95 -15.21
N LYS A 9 -13.54 13.19 -14.97
CA LYS A 9 -14.06 12.96 -13.63
C LYS A 9 -12.98 12.27 -12.80
N ILE A 10 -12.39 12.99 -11.85
CA ILE A 10 -11.41 12.45 -10.91
C ILE A 10 -12.08 11.30 -10.14
N SER A 11 -11.40 10.15 -10.05
CA SER A 11 -12.03 8.93 -9.56
C SER A 11 -12.19 8.89 -8.04
N PHE A 12 -11.34 9.56 -7.27
CA PHE A 12 -11.41 9.65 -5.81
C PHE A 12 -10.70 10.91 -5.27
N ARG A 13 -11.04 11.31 -4.06
CA ARG A 13 -10.47 12.49 -3.37
C ARG A 13 -9.07 12.18 -2.82
N VAL A 14 -8.18 13.16 -2.91
CA VAL A 14 -6.80 13.05 -2.43
C VAL A 14 -6.47 14.12 -1.39
N PHE A 15 -5.60 13.75 -0.47
CA PHE A 15 -5.14 14.53 0.68
C PHE A 15 -3.62 14.47 0.73
N SER A 16 -3.02 15.41 1.44
CA SER A 16 -1.58 15.45 1.68
C SER A 16 -1.30 16.01 3.07
N SER A 17 -0.20 15.57 3.66
CA SER A 17 0.39 16.15 4.87
C SER A 17 1.90 16.00 4.79
N CYS A 18 2.66 16.94 5.35
CA CYS A 18 4.12 16.81 5.46
C CYS A 18 4.53 15.54 6.21
N ASP A 19 3.69 15.08 7.14
CA ASP A 19 3.95 13.92 7.99
C ASP A 19 3.80 12.59 7.22
N VAL A 20 3.09 12.62 6.08
CA VAL A 20 2.77 11.42 5.30
C VAL A 20 3.75 11.29 4.15
N LYS A 21 4.78 10.43 4.33
CA LYS A 21 5.79 10.09 3.30
C LYS A 21 6.32 11.32 2.54
N GLY A 22 6.69 12.38 3.25
CA GLY A 22 7.24 13.60 2.63
C GLY A 22 6.24 14.38 1.77
N GLY A 23 4.96 14.39 2.13
CA GLY A 23 3.93 15.11 1.37
C GLY A 23 3.25 14.28 0.28
N ALA A 24 3.39 12.96 0.30
CA ALA A 24 2.79 12.09 -0.69
C ALA A 24 1.25 12.24 -0.71
N ALA A 25 0.68 12.33 -1.91
CA ALA A 25 -0.76 12.37 -2.08
C ALA A 25 -1.38 11.00 -1.73
N VAL A 26 -2.33 11.00 -0.80
CA VAL A 26 -3.03 9.82 -0.31
C VAL A 26 -4.54 9.95 -0.46
N ALA A 27 -5.25 8.84 -0.43
CA ALA A 27 -6.70 8.77 -0.47
C ALA A 27 -7.20 7.85 0.64
N LEU A 28 -8.41 8.14 1.15
CA LEU A 28 -9.09 7.24 2.07
C LEU A 28 -9.72 6.10 1.28
N GLY A 29 -9.26 4.89 1.57
CA GLY A 29 -9.60 3.69 0.84
C GLY A 29 -10.31 2.64 1.66
N ARG A 30 -11.03 1.76 0.96
CA ARG A 30 -11.75 0.67 1.59
C ARG A 30 -11.62 -0.64 0.84
N ILE A 31 -11.37 -1.70 1.60
CA ILE A 31 -11.45 -3.08 1.14
C ILE A 31 -12.12 -3.92 2.24
N HIS A 32 -13.21 -4.57 1.90
CA HIS A 32 -14.04 -5.30 2.85
C HIS A 32 -14.53 -4.44 4.04
N ALA A 33 -14.23 -4.87 5.27
CA ALA A 33 -14.52 -4.16 6.52
C ALA A 33 -13.43 -3.14 6.89
N SER A 34 -12.31 -3.16 6.17
CA SER A 34 -11.11 -2.42 6.54
C SER A 34 -11.00 -1.08 5.80
N TRP A 35 -10.55 -0.08 6.54
CA TRP A 35 -10.21 1.26 6.09
C TRP A 35 -8.70 1.38 5.91
N PHE A 36 -8.28 2.07 4.86
CA PHE A 36 -6.88 2.22 4.53
C PHE A 36 -6.56 3.66 4.15
N LEU A 37 -5.35 4.09 4.47
CA LEU A 37 -4.70 5.18 3.76
C LEU A 37 -3.98 4.58 2.56
N VAL A 38 -4.29 5.08 1.37
CA VAL A 38 -3.81 4.53 0.10
C VAL A 38 -3.11 5.61 -0.70
N LEU A 39 -1.88 5.36 -1.14
CA LEU A 39 -1.15 6.28 -2.01
C LEU A 39 -1.90 6.46 -3.33
N ALA A 40 -2.09 7.72 -3.71
CA ALA A 40 -2.76 8.09 -4.96
C ALA A 40 -1.97 7.61 -6.17
N ARG A 41 -0.65 7.44 -6.01
CA ARG A 41 0.31 6.86 -6.96
C ARG A 41 1.02 5.68 -6.27
N PRO A 42 1.41 4.61 -6.98
CA PRO A 42 2.33 3.63 -6.40
C PRO A 42 3.59 4.32 -5.87
N ASP A 43 4.08 3.84 -4.73
CA ASP A 43 5.39 4.20 -4.21
C ASP A 43 6.45 3.86 -5.26
N GLU A 44 7.30 4.81 -5.65
CA GLU A 44 8.26 4.63 -6.75
C GLU A 44 9.18 3.43 -6.53
N VAL A 45 9.53 3.17 -5.26
CA VAL A 45 10.42 2.08 -4.92
C VAL A 45 9.65 0.79 -4.82
N GLN A 46 8.64 0.67 -3.95
CA GLN A 46 8.02 -0.63 -3.69
C GLN A 46 6.84 -0.96 -4.61
N MET A 47 6.42 0.00 -5.42
CA MET A 47 5.19 -0.05 -6.22
C MET A 47 3.94 -0.37 -5.39
N ILE A 48 3.99 -0.25 -4.07
CA ILE A 48 2.84 -0.48 -3.20
C ILE A 48 1.94 0.76 -3.20
N ARG A 49 0.65 0.53 -2.97
CA ARG A 49 -0.32 1.62 -2.78
C ARG A 49 -0.92 1.63 -1.39
N THR A 50 -1.08 0.48 -0.76
CA THR A 50 -1.57 0.43 0.61
C THR A 50 -0.50 0.99 1.53
N PHE A 51 -0.80 2.10 2.19
CA PHE A 51 0.13 2.73 3.13
C PHE A 51 -0.13 2.25 4.55
N ARG A 52 -1.37 2.37 5.05
CA ARG A 52 -1.74 1.94 6.40
C ARG A 52 -3.16 1.41 6.50
N CYS A 53 -3.39 0.38 7.30
CA CYS A 53 -4.72 0.04 7.81
C CYS A 53 -5.08 1.05 8.91
N LEU A 54 -6.31 1.56 8.91
CA LEU A 54 -6.72 2.67 9.76
C LEU A 54 -7.64 2.26 10.90
N ASN A 55 -8.56 1.33 10.63
CA ASN A 55 -9.55 0.98 11.63
C ASN A 55 -9.05 -0.14 12.53
N PHE A 56 -9.44 -0.06 13.80
CA PHE A 56 -9.29 -1.11 14.79
C PHE A 56 -10.66 -1.77 14.98
N VAL A 57 -10.76 -3.07 14.75
CA VAL A 57 -11.99 -3.83 14.98
C VAL A 57 -11.94 -4.42 16.38
N LEU A 58 -12.79 -3.90 17.26
CA LEU A 58 -12.95 -4.42 18.61
C LEU A 58 -13.48 -5.87 18.57
N PRO A 59 -12.86 -6.80 19.32
CA PRO A 59 -13.41 -8.14 19.50
C PRO A 59 -14.86 -8.07 20.01
N ASP A 60 -15.73 -8.92 19.46
CA ASP A 60 -17.14 -9.03 19.87
C ASP A 60 -18.00 -7.76 19.74
N ASP A 61 -17.51 -6.70 19.08
CA ASP A 61 -18.27 -5.48 18.83
C ASP A 61 -18.83 -5.42 17.39
N PRO A 62 -20.14 -5.69 17.18
CA PRO A 62 -20.76 -5.59 15.86
C PRO A 62 -20.82 -4.15 15.33
N THR A 63 -20.67 -3.15 16.18
CA THR A 63 -20.67 -1.73 15.79
C THR A 63 -19.33 -1.28 15.22
N ALA A 64 -18.25 -2.05 15.39
CA ALA A 64 -16.95 -1.72 14.82
C ALA A 64 -16.90 -1.81 13.28
N ILE A 65 -17.92 -2.41 12.64
CA ILE A 65 -17.94 -2.67 11.20
C ILE A 65 -19.19 -2.09 10.55
N ASN A 66 -18.99 -1.26 9.53
CA ASN A 66 -20.06 -0.55 8.81
C ASN A 66 -20.96 0.31 9.70
N ALA A 67 -20.46 0.77 10.85
CA ALA A 67 -21.19 1.77 11.62
C ALA A 67 -21.41 3.03 10.79
N LEU A 68 -22.57 3.64 11.00
CA LEU A 68 -22.97 4.90 10.40
C LEU A 68 -23.31 5.89 11.51
N SER A 69 -22.92 7.15 11.32
CA SER A 69 -23.36 8.24 12.18
C SER A 69 -24.84 8.52 11.98
N ALA A 70 -25.43 9.36 12.83
CA ALA A 70 -26.80 9.82 12.65
C ALA A 70 -27.03 10.52 11.28
N GLY A 71 -25.96 11.08 10.69
CA GLY A 71 -25.97 11.67 9.37
C GLY A 71 -25.81 10.67 8.21
N GLY A 72 -25.73 9.37 8.49
CA GLY A 72 -25.55 8.32 7.49
C GLY A 72 -24.12 8.22 6.92
N LYS A 73 -23.12 8.81 7.59
CA LYS A 73 -21.71 8.73 7.19
C LYS A 73 -21.01 7.59 7.91
N HIS A 74 -19.99 7.00 7.29
CA HIS A 74 -19.26 5.89 7.90
C HIS A 74 -18.53 6.31 9.17
N LEU A 75 -18.52 5.41 10.14
CA LEU A 75 -17.74 5.48 11.36
C LEU A 75 -16.72 4.34 11.41
N PHE A 76 -15.55 4.60 11.99
CA PHE A 76 -14.61 3.55 12.38
C PHE A 76 -13.78 3.99 13.60
N ALA A 77 -13.39 3.02 14.42
CA ALA A 77 -12.51 3.27 15.56
C ALA A 77 -11.05 3.20 15.12
N VAL A 78 -10.19 4.04 15.71
CA VAL A 78 -8.72 3.96 15.60
C VAL A 78 -8.17 3.55 16.96
N GLY A 79 -7.21 2.63 16.97
CA GLY A 79 -6.61 2.10 18.18
C GLY A 79 -5.45 1.17 17.87
N GLY A 80 -5.09 0.34 18.83
CA GLY A 80 -3.92 -0.53 18.73
C GLY A 80 -2.62 0.20 19.06
N HIS A 81 -1.50 -0.49 18.90
CA HIS A 81 -0.18 0.04 19.25
C HIS A 81 0.20 1.30 18.45
N LEU A 82 -0.36 1.47 17.23
CA LEU A 82 -0.11 2.63 16.37
C LEU A 82 -1.22 3.69 16.43
N GLY A 83 -2.16 3.58 17.36
CA GLY A 83 -3.37 4.41 17.39
C GLY A 83 -3.06 5.91 17.39
N ASP A 84 -2.14 6.37 18.24
CA ASP A 84 -1.79 7.79 18.33
C ASP A 84 -1.07 8.33 17.09
N THR A 85 -0.11 7.57 16.54
CA THR A 85 0.57 7.91 15.28
C THR A 85 -0.43 8.02 14.13
N LEU A 86 -1.39 7.07 14.03
CA LEU A 86 -2.45 7.11 13.02
C LEU A 86 -3.35 8.32 13.19
N MET A 87 -3.67 8.69 14.43
CA MET A 87 -4.49 9.87 14.72
C MET A 87 -3.75 11.17 14.36
N ASP A 88 -2.46 11.26 14.63
CA ASP A 88 -1.63 12.40 14.25
C ASP A 88 -1.58 12.59 12.74
N GLU A 89 -1.38 11.50 11.99
CA GLU A 89 -1.42 11.49 10.51
C GLU A 89 -2.81 11.87 9.99
N LEU A 90 -3.88 11.20 10.44
CA LEU A 90 -5.23 11.42 9.93
C LEU A 90 -5.75 12.83 10.18
N THR A 91 -5.39 13.42 11.32
CA THR A 91 -5.81 14.77 11.68
C THR A 91 -4.92 15.87 11.07
N SER A 92 -3.74 15.53 10.51
CA SER A 92 -2.93 16.48 9.74
C SER A 92 -3.25 16.46 8.24
N LEU A 93 -3.98 15.46 7.75
CA LEU A 93 -4.39 15.37 6.36
C LEU A 93 -5.38 16.47 5.97
N LEU A 94 -5.00 17.23 4.94
CA LEU A 94 -5.86 18.22 4.29
C LEU A 94 -5.82 18.03 2.78
N GLU A 95 -6.93 18.31 2.11
CA GLU A 95 -6.93 18.50 0.66
C GLU A 95 -6.61 19.96 0.29
N HIS A 96 -6.54 20.25 -1.00
CA HIS A 96 -6.22 21.58 -1.52
C HIS A 96 -7.16 22.70 -1.05
N GLU A 97 -8.42 22.40 -0.74
CA GLU A 97 -9.40 23.37 -0.20
C GLU A 97 -9.35 23.45 1.34
N GLY A 98 -8.40 22.78 2.00
CA GLY A 98 -8.27 22.74 3.46
C GLY A 98 -9.32 21.88 4.16
N ARG A 99 -10.01 20.98 3.45
CA ARG A 99 -10.97 20.05 4.07
C ARG A 99 -10.26 18.80 4.60
N ALA A 100 -10.64 18.36 5.80
CA ALA A 100 -10.13 17.12 6.39
C ALA A 100 -10.87 15.88 5.83
N PRO A 101 -10.23 14.70 5.77
CA PRO A 101 -10.88 13.45 5.35
C PRO A 101 -11.82 12.88 6.42
N VAL A 102 -11.56 13.19 7.70
CA VAL A 102 -12.25 12.63 8.85
C VAL A 102 -12.54 13.71 9.90
N LYS A 103 -13.48 13.42 10.79
CA LYS A 103 -13.78 14.20 12.00
C LYS A 103 -13.76 13.28 13.21
N VAL A 104 -13.13 13.70 14.30
CA VAL A 104 -13.22 13.01 15.60
C VAL A 104 -14.62 13.18 16.16
N VAL A 105 -15.31 12.07 16.40
CA VAL A 105 -16.66 12.04 17.01
C VAL A 105 -16.55 11.88 18.51
N GLU A 106 -15.67 10.98 18.94
CA GLU A 106 -15.44 10.65 20.34
C GLU A 106 -13.96 10.35 20.52
N ALA A 107 -13.35 10.90 21.56
CA ALA A 107 -12.00 10.58 21.98
C ALA A 107 -12.10 9.72 23.25
N TYR A 108 -11.42 8.58 23.25
CA TYR A 108 -11.42 7.67 24.38
C TYR A 108 -10.29 8.02 25.36
N PRO A 109 -10.42 7.64 26.64
CA PRO A 109 -9.35 7.72 27.63
C PRO A 109 -8.10 6.96 27.18
N GLU A 110 -6.93 7.36 27.69
CA GLU A 110 -5.64 6.69 27.40
C GLU A 110 -5.58 5.27 27.97
N ASP A 111 -6.29 5.02 29.08
CA ASP A 111 -6.42 3.73 29.75
C ASP A 111 -7.55 2.85 29.18
N HIS A 112 -8.01 3.11 27.95
CA HIS A 112 -9.02 2.27 27.31
C HIS A 112 -8.50 0.82 27.22
N PRO A 113 -9.27 -0.22 27.62
CA PRO A 113 -8.79 -1.61 27.79
C PRO A 113 -8.33 -2.32 26.50
N PHE A 114 -8.56 -1.68 25.36
CA PHE A 114 -8.17 -2.13 24.02
C PHE A 114 -7.32 -1.08 23.28
N SER A 115 -6.82 -0.07 24.00
CA SER A 115 -6.06 1.05 23.45
C SER A 115 -6.75 1.69 22.24
N VAL A 116 -8.07 1.87 22.33
CA VAL A 116 -8.82 2.63 21.33
C VAL A 116 -8.60 4.10 21.62
N CYS A 117 -8.16 4.85 20.63
CA CYS A 117 -7.86 6.27 20.77
C CYS A 117 -9.10 7.12 20.49
N ALA A 118 -9.82 6.82 19.40
CA ALA A 118 -10.94 7.65 18.94
C ALA A 118 -11.92 6.90 18.04
N LEU A 119 -13.16 7.41 17.99
CA LEU A 119 -14.15 7.09 16.97
C LEU A 119 -14.18 8.22 15.93
N LEU A 120 -13.99 7.87 14.66
CA LEU A 120 -13.91 8.83 13.55
C LEU A 120 -15.13 8.75 12.64
N GLU A 121 -15.63 9.91 12.19
CA GLU A 121 -16.58 10.05 11.10
C GLU A 121 -15.86 10.36 9.79
N VAL A 122 -16.16 9.60 8.75
CA VAL A 122 -15.63 9.83 7.40
C VAL A 122 -16.38 10.97 6.73
N LEU A 123 -15.64 12.02 6.34
CA LEU A 123 -16.19 13.19 5.66
C LEU A 123 -16.14 13.06 4.13
N VAL A 124 -15.45 12.04 3.62
CA VAL A 124 -15.35 11.74 2.19
C VAL A 124 -16.60 10.99 1.72
N PRO A 125 -17.34 11.49 0.71
CA PRO A 125 -18.47 10.76 0.14
C PRO A 125 -18.07 9.39 -0.44
N ASP A 126 -19.00 8.43 -0.43
CA ASP A 126 -18.75 7.07 -0.94
C ASP A 126 -18.28 7.04 -2.40
N GLU A 127 -18.79 7.96 -3.22
CA GLU A 127 -18.40 8.12 -4.63
C GLU A 127 -17.00 8.70 -4.80
N GLU A 128 -16.38 9.21 -3.73
CA GLU A 128 -15.04 9.79 -3.75
C GLU A 128 -14.01 8.98 -2.95
N LEU A 129 -14.43 7.88 -2.32
CA LEU A 129 -13.52 6.88 -1.75
C LEU A 129 -12.85 6.05 -2.84
N ILE A 130 -11.64 5.57 -2.54
CA ILE A 130 -10.93 4.59 -3.39
C ILE A 130 -11.25 3.16 -2.93
N TYR A 131 -11.55 2.26 -3.86
CA TYR A 131 -11.86 0.85 -3.51
C TYR A 131 -10.83 -0.13 -4.04
N ALA A 132 -10.64 -1.23 -3.32
CA ALA A 132 -9.90 -2.37 -3.82
C ALA A 132 -10.82 -3.46 -4.38
N CYS A 133 -10.28 -4.22 -5.33
CA CYS A 133 -10.90 -5.41 -5.86
C CYS A 133 -10.93 -6.49 -4.78
N ALA A 134 -12.14 -6.94 -4.42
CA ALA A 134 -12.36 -7.99 -3.41
C ALA A 134 -11.74 -9.36 -3.78
N ARG A 135 -11.30 -9.53 -5.03
CA ARG A 135 -10.65 -10.75 -5.52
C ARG A 135 -9.13 -10.67 -5.50
N CYS A 136 -8.56 -9.66 -6.17
CA CYS A 136 -7.11 -9.59 -6.40
C CYS A 136 -6.41 -8.52 -5.55
N GLY A 137 -7.15 -7.73 -4.76
CA GLY A 137 -6.60 -6.66 -3.94
C GLY A 137 -6.12 -5.43 -4.71
N LYS A 138 -6.31 -5.39 -6.04
CA LYS A 138 -5.97 -4.23 -6.87
C LYS A 138 -6.76 -3.01 -6.43
N TRP A 139 -6.14 -1.86 -6.20
CA TRP A 139 -6.81 -0.60 -5.88
C TRP A 139 -7.23 0.18 -7.14
N GLU A 140 -8.30 0.96 -7.09
CA GLU A 140 -8.69 1.87 -8.21
C GLU A 140 -7.58 2.90 -8.50
N ALA A 141 -7.34 3.27 -9.77
CA ALA A 141 -6.37 4.32 -10.12
C ALA A 141 -7.06 5.68 -10.27
N ARG A 142 -6.34 6.79 -9.98
CA ARG A 142 -6.90 8.16 -9.97
C ARG A 142 -7.54 8.59 -11.29
N PHE A 143 -6.97 8.12 -12.39
CA PHE A 143 -7.44 8.38 -13.75
C PHE A 143 -7.97 7.13 -14.43
N GLY A 144 -8.21 6.07 -13.63
CA GLY A 144 -8.71 4.79 -14.08
C GLY A 144 -10.23 4.70 -14.01
N PRO A 145 -10.83 3.69 -14.64
CA PRO A 145 -12.24 3.42 -14.46
C PRO A 145 -12.55 3.06 -13.00
N ARG A 146 -13.73 3.48 -12.53
CA ARG A 146 -14.27 2.99 -11.25
C ARG A 146 -14.57 1.50 -11.36
N PHE A 147 -14.30 0.78 -10.29
CA PHE A 147 -14.57 -0.64 -10.22
C PHE A 147 -16.08 -0.89 -10.11
N PRO A 148 -16.65 -1.77 -10.96
CA PRO A 148 -18.02 -2.21 -10.75
C PRO A 148 -18.18 -2.84 -9.37
N ARG A 149 -19.27 -2.47 -8.70
CA ARG A 149 -19.71 -3.11 -7.45
C ARG A 149 -20.70 -4.23 -7.72
N CYS A 150 -20.74 -5.22 -6.83
CA CYS A 150 -21.74 -6.27 -6.87
C CYS A 150 -23.16 -5.67 -6.88
N SER A 151 -23.98 -6.04 -7.85
CA SER A 151 -25.36 -5.53 -7.97
C SER A 151 -26.28 -6.00 -6.84
N GLY A 152 -25.96 -7.11 -6.18
CA GLY A 152 -26.75 -7.68 -5.09
C GLY A 152 -26.54 -6.96 -3.77
N CYS A 153 -25.32 -7.00 -3.22
CA CYS A 153 -25.02 -6.41 -1.91
C CYS A 153 -24.51 -4.97 -1.98
N LYS A 154 -23.96 -4.54 -3.14
CA LYS A 154 -23.30 -3.24 -3.33
C LYS A 154 -22.06 -2.98 -2.46
N SER A 155 -21.61 -3.95 -1.67
CA SER A 155 -20.49 -3.82 -0.72
C SER A 155 -19.15 -4.39 -1.22
N ARG A 156 -19.13 -5.12 -2.34
CA ARG A 156 -17.90 -5.66 -2.95
C ARG A 156 -17.62 -5.01 -4.29
N TYR A 157 -16.38 -4.63 -4.52
CA TYR A 157 -15.89 -3.98 -5.73
C TYR A 157 -14.95 -4.92 -6.49
N TYR A 158 -14.96 -4.83 -7.82
CA TYR A 158 -14.17 -5.70 -8.68
C TYR A 158 -13.53 -4.92 -9.81
N CYS A 159 -12.25 -5.14 -10.08
CA CYS A 159 -11.59 -4.50 -11.22
C CYS A 159 -12.09 -5.03 -12.58
N SER A 160 -12.79 -6.17 -12.61
CA SER A 160 -13.33 -6.78 -13.83
C SER A 160 -14.44 -7.78 -13.53
N THR A 161 -15.25 -8.10 -14.55
CA THR A 161 -16.25 -9.19 -14.49
C THR A 161 -15.60 -10.56 -14.29
N LYS A 162 -14.36 -10.75 -14.77
CA LYS A 162 -13.55 -11.96 -14.51
C LYS A 162 -13.30 -12.12 -13.01
N CYS A 163 -12.76 -11.08 -12.35
CA CYS A 163 -12.53 -11.10 -10.91
C CYS A 163 -13.83 -11.34 -10.12
N GLN A 164 -14.93 -10.72 -10.52
CA GLN A 164 -16.24 -10.95 -9.91
C GLN A 164 -16.69 -12.41 -10.02
N ARG A 165 -16.55 -13.04 -11.20
CA ARG A 165 -16.93 -14.45 -11.41
C ARG A 165 -16.04 -15.40 -10.61
N GLU A 166 -14.75 -15.15 -10.55
CA GLU A 166 -13.80 -15.96 -9.79
C GLU A 166 -14.05 -15.89 -8.29
N ASP A 167 -14.46 -14.72 -7.80
CA ASP A 167 -14.84 -14.47 -6.40
C ASP A 167 -16.25 -15.00 -6.05
N TRP A 168 -17.09 -15.28 -7.04
CA TRP A 168 -18.46 -15.78 -6.86
C TRP A 168 -18.51 -17.28 -6.51
N LYS A 169 -17.78 -17.69 -5.47
CA LYS A 169 -17.77 -19.06 -4.94
C LYS A 169 -18.44 -19.11 -3.57
N PRO A 170 -19.05 -20.25 -3.17
CA PRO A 170 -19.68 -20.38 -1.84
C PRO A 170 -18.74 -20.09 -0.67
N ALA A 171 -17.45 -20.43 -0.80
CA ALA A 171 -16.41 -20.13 0.20
C ALA A 171 -16.02 -18.64 0.26
N TYR A 172 -16.40 -17.85 -0.75
CA TYR A 172 -16.08 -16.43 -0.90
C TYR A 172 -17.37 -15.62 -1.03
N HIS A 173 -17.46 -14.71 -2.02
CA HIS A 173 -18.53 -13.72 -2.09
C HIS A 173 -19.95 -14.31 -2.13
N ARG A 174 -20.15 -15.47 -2.77
CA ARG A 174 -21.50 -16.05 -2.87
C ARG A 174 -22.08 -16.41 -1.50
N GLY A 175 -21.24 -16.85 -0.55
CA GLY A 175 -21.66 -17.21 0.81
C GLY A 175 -21.96 -16.01 1.72
N GLU A 176 -21.41 -14.84 1.40
CA GLU A 176 -21.56 -13.61 2.19
C GLU A 176 -22.53 -12.58 1.59
N CYS A 177 -22.84 -12.66 0.29
CA CYS A 177 -23.60 -11.62 -0.42
C CYS A 177 -24.99 -11.34 0.20
N ALA A 178 -25.67 -12.39 0.67
CA ALA A 178 -26.96 -12.23 1.36
C ALA A 178 -26.81 -11.46 2.68
N LEU A 179 -25.80 -11.81 3.49
CA LEU A 179 -25.52 -11.15 4.77
C LEU A 179 -25.12 -9.69 4.58
N LEU A 180 -24.26 -9.40 3.60
CA LEU A 180 -23.87 -8.03 3.26
C LEU A 180 -25.07 -7.18 2.84
N ARG A 181 -26.00 -7.76 2.07
CA ARG A 181 -27.25 -7.08 1.68
C ARG A 181 -28.18 -6.81 2.87
N GLU A 182 -28.13 -7.67 3.90
CA GLU A 182 -28.86 -7.50 5.17
C GLU A 182 -28.14 -6.55 6.15
N GLY A 183 -26.99 -5.99 5.79
CA GLY A 183 -26.20 -5.13 6.68
C GLY A 183 -25.36 -5.89 7.71
N LYS A 184 -25.31 -7.22 7.64
CA LYS A 184 -24.58 -8.10 8.58
C LYS A 184 -23.11 -8.23 8.21
N ALA A 185 -22.43 -7.09 8.06
CA ALA A 185 -21.02 -7.07 7.67
C ALA A 185 -20.12 -7.66 8.76
N TYR A 186 -20.48 -7.48 10.03
CA TYR A 186 -19.77 -8.10 11.15
C TYR A 186 -19.76 -9.62 11.07
N GLU A 187 -20.90 -10.27 10.81
CA GLU A 187 -20.96 -11.74 10.66
C GLU A 187 -20.09 -12.25 9.50
N VAL A 188 -19.98 -11.47 8.42
CA VAL A 188 -19.11 -11.79 7.29
C VAL A 188 -17.65 -11.67 7.67
N GLU A 189 -17.30 -10.63 8.43
CA GLU A 189 -15.96 -10.43 8.96
C GLU A 189 -15.57 -11.54 9.93
N CYS A 190 -16.40 -11.91 10.90
CA CYS A 190 -16.12 -13.03 11.81
C CYS A 190 -15.86 -14.36 11.08
N ARG A 191 -16.51 -14.58 9.93
CA ARG A 191 -16.35 -15.81 9.15
C ARG A 191 -15.06 -15.84 8.34
N ARG A 192 -14.68 -14.71 7.73
CA ARG A 192 -13.55 -14.65 6.79
C ARG A 192 -12.28 -14.08 7.40
N LYS A 193 -12.40 -13.32 8.49
CA LYS A 193 -11.32 -12.66 9.23
C LYS A 193 -10.39 -11.86 8.32
N LEU A 194 -10.95 -11.15 7.34
CA LEU A 194 -10.22 -10.38 6.33
C LEU A 194 -9.63 -9.08 6.87
N HIS A 195 -10.20 -8.55 7.95
CA HIS A 195 -9.63 -7.49 8.73
C HIS A 195 -8.49 -8.04 9.59
N ASP A 196 -7.45 -7.23 9.73
CA ASP A 196 -6.22 -7.60 10.41
C ASP A 196 -5.80 -6.40 11.26
N ASN A 197 -6.09 -6.44 12.57
CA ASN A 197 -5.64 -5.42 13.52
C ASN A 197 -4.10 -5.37 13.56
N GLY A 198 -3.43 -6.51 13.31
CA GLY A 198 -1.99 -6.66 13.16
C GLY A 198 -1.46 -6.35 11.77
N TRP A 199 -2.24 -5.70 10.88
CA TRP A 199 -1.82 -5.42 9.51
C TRP A 199 -0.46 -4.73 9.45
N TYR A 200 -0.20 -3.80 10.37
CA TYR A 200 1.08 -3.09 10.45
C TYR A 200 2.24 -4.02 10.80
N PHE A 201 2.01 -5.07 11.61
CA PHE A 201 3.04 -6.04 11.95
C PHE A 201 3.41 -6.84 10.71
N GLU A 202 2.42 -7.27 9.91
CA GLU A 202 2.64 -8.08 8.71
C GLU A 202 3.14 -7.29 7.49
N ASN A 203 2.84 -6.00 7.40
CA ASN A 203 3.18 -5.14 6.25
C ASN A 203 4.19 -4.03 6.58
N GLY A 204 4.56 -3.87 7.85
CA GLY A 204 5.55 -2.90 8.33
C GLY A 204 6.99 -3.40 8.18
N GLY A 205 7.94 -2.65 8.76
CA GLY A 205 9.38 -2.86 8.59
C GLY A 205 9.90 -4.24 9.00
N LEU A 206 9.15 -5.01 9.79
CA LEU A 206 9.52 -6.37 10.23
C LEU A 206 8.49 -7.42 9.82
N GLY A 207 7.56 -7.08 8.93
CA GLY A 207 6.50 -7.97 8.51
C GLY A 207 6.92 -9.00 7.48
N VAL A 208 6.31 -10.18 7.51
CA VAL A 208 6.63 -11.29 6.59
C VAL A 208 6.45 -10.85 5.14
N LYS A 209 5.41 -10.06 4.83
CA LYS A 209 5.13 -9.62 3.47
C LYS A 209 6.22 -8.74 2.89
N LEU A 210 6.90 -7.95 3.72
CA LEU A 210 7.98 -7.09 3.27
C LEU A 210 9.20 -7.92 2.82
N PHE A 211 9.47 -9.02 3.50
CA PHE A 211 10.55 -9.95 3.15
C PHE A 211 10.23 -10.83 1.93
N LEU A 212 8.96 -11.20 1.77
CA LEU A 212 8.48 -12.01 0.64
C LEU A 212 8.31 -11.20 -0.64
N ALA A 213 7.97 -9.92 -0.53
CA ALA A 213 7.90 -9.03 -1.67
C ALA A 213 9.32 -8.77 -2.20
N GLY A 214 9.50 -8.83 -3.52
CA GLY A 214 10.73 -8.31 -4.13
C GLY A 214 10.88 -6.84 -3.74
N THR A 215 12.10 -6.39 -3.44
CA THR A 215 12.30 -4.95 -3.28
C THR A 215 12.00 -4.29 -4.61
N GLY A 216 11.05 -3.35 -4.59
CA GLY A 216 10.40 -2.93 -5.83
C GLY A 216 11.29 -2.12 -6.77
N GLU A 217 12.57 -1.88 -6.44
CA GLU A 217 13.53 -1.34 -7.41
C GLU A 217 13.58 -2.20 -8.68
N TYR A 218 13.43 -3.52 -8.52
CA TYR A 218 13.29 -4.43 -9.65
C TYR A 218 11.94 -4.26 -10.35
N GLU A 219 10.87 -4.04 -9.59
CA GLU A 219 9.50 -4.00 -10.09
C GLU A 219 9.19 -2.74 -10.92
N TRP A 220 9.66 -1.57 -10.49
CA TRP A 220 9.51 -0.32 -11.25
C TRP A 220 10.21 -0.42 -12.59
N GLU A 221 11.50 -0.79 -12.59
CA GLU A 221 12.29 -0.92 -13.81
C GLU A 221 11.72 -2.01 -14.72
N ARG A 222 11.16 -3.09 -14.14
CA ARG A 222 10.58 -4.21 -14.88
C ARG A 222 9.34 -3.75 -15.58
N ALA A 223 8.49 -3.02 -14.85
CA ALA A 223 7.32 -2.42 -15.41
C ALA A 223 7.68 -1.41 -16.51
N TYR A 224 8.75 -0.63 -16.33
CA TYR A 224 9.26 0.30 -17.34
C TYR A 224 9.68 -0.44 -18.61
N SER A 225 10.57 -1.42 -18.48
CA SER A 225 11.17 -2.16 -19.58
C SER A 225 10.16 -3.02 -20.34
N GLU A 226 9.26 -3.68 -19.61
CA GLU A 226 8.19 -4.50 -20.19
C GLU A 226 6.99 -3.68 -20.68
N GLY A 227 6.97 -2.35 -20.47
CA GLY A 227 5.80 -1.53 -20.74
C GLY A 227 4.56 -1.96 -19.93
N ASP A 228 4.76 -2.46 -18.71
CA ASP A 228 3.70 -2.89 -17.78
C ASP A 228 2.99 -1.70 -17.14
N TRP A 229 2.22 -1.04 -17.99
CA TRP A 229 1.33 0.07 -17.63
C TRP A 229 0.46 -0.23 -16.40
N GLU A 230 -0.05 -1.46 -16.28
CA GLU A 230 -0.94 -1.80 -15.18
C GLU A 230 -0.23 -1.70 -13.82
N HIS A 231 1.05 -2.04 -13.78
CA HIS A 231 1.85 -1.93 -12.57
C HIS A 231 2.09 -0.47 -12.18
N PHE A 232 2.37 0.43 -13.14
CA PHE A 232 2.49 1.87 -12.87
C PHE A 232 1.19 2.52 -12.41
N ALA A 233 0.06 2.08 -12.95
CA ALA A 233 -1.23 2.66 -12.63
C ALA A 233 -1.75 2.22 -11.27
N TYR A 234 -1.57 0.93 -10.96
CA TYR A 234 -2.29 0.26 -9.90
C TYR A 234 -1.39 -0.31 -8.82
N GLY A 235 -0.08 -0.36 -9.05
CA GLY A 235 0.91 -0.90 -8.13
C GLY A 235 0.78 -2.41 -7.92
N THR A 236 1.58 -2.90 -6.98
CA THR A 236 1.49 -4.24 -6.43
C THR A 236 0.15 -4.42 -5.72
N HIS A 237 -0.50 -5.55 -6.00
CA HIS A 237 -1.77 -5.90 -5.38
C HIS A 237 -1.67 -7.23 -4.64
N THR A 238 -2.13 -7.23 -3.39
CA THR A 238 -2.13 -8.41 -2.53
C THR A 238 -3.57 -8.91 -2.39
N PRO A 239 -3.92 -10.10 -2.93
CA PRO A 239 -5.25 -10.65 -2.74
C PRO A 239 -5.54 -10.84 -1.24
N PRO A 240 -6.82 -10.88 -0.84
CA PRO A 240 -7.18 -11.30 0.51
C PRO A 240 -6.55 -12.66 0.82
N HIS A 241 -6.11 -12.88 2.06
CA HIS A 241 -5.31 -14.07 2.42
C HIS A 241 -6.07 -15.40 2.25
N ASP A 242 -7.40 -15.38 2.26
CA ASP A 242 -8.25 -16.55 2.01
C ASP A 242 -8.48 -16.81 0.51
N VAL A 243 -8.08 -15.88 -0.35
CA VAL A 243 -8.15 -16.00 -1.80
C VAL A 243 -6.79 -16.46 -2.31
N PRO A 244 -6.69 -17.65 -2.94
CA PRO A 244 -5.44 -18.10 -3.51
C PRO A 244 -4.99 -17.13 -4.60
N PRO A 245 -3.68 -16.82 -4.68
CA PRO A 245 -3.16 -16.05 -5.79
C PRO A 245 -3.57 -16.75 -7.08
N SER A 246 -4.20 -15.99 -7.98
CA SER A 246 -4.62 -16.56 -9.26
C SER A 246 -3.38 -17.04 -9.99
N ALA A 247 -3.34 -18.28 -10.48
CA ALA A 247 -2.29 -18.73 -11.41
C ALA A 247 -2.23 -17.83 -12.67
N ALA A 248 -3.34 -17.16 -12.95
CA ALA A 248 -3.52 -16.16 -13.98
C ALA A 248 -3.33 -14.71 -13.48
N ALA A 249 -2.86 -14.46 -12.26
CA ALA A 249 -2.44 -13.13 -11.80
C ALA A 249 -1.28 -12.58 -12.67
N SER A 250 -0.54 -13.49 -13.32
CA SER A 250 0.42 -13.18 -14.38
C SER A 250 -0.24 -12.76 -15.71
N THR A 251 -1.48 -13.18 -15.99
CA THR A 251 -2.23 -12.71 -17.18
C THR A 251 -2.86 -11.35 -16.88
N ARG A 252 -1.98 -10.34 -16.84
CA ARG A 252 -2.28 -8.92 -16.77
C ARG A 252 -3.48 -8.57 -17.65
N PRO A 253 -4.55 -7.97 -17.11
CA PRO A 253 -5.59 -7.30 -17.88
C PRO A 253 -5.00 -6.27 -18.86
N ARG A 254 -4.66 -6.71 -20.07
CA ARG A 254 -4.18 -5.82 -21.12
C ARG A 254 -5.36 -5.10 -21.74
N LEU A 255 -5.21 -3.78 -21.98
CA LEU A 255 -6.04 -3.14 -23.01
C LEU A 255 -5.91 -3.99 -24.27
N SER A 256 -7.03 -4.35 -24.88
CA SER A 256 -6.99 -5.10 -26.13
C SER A 256 -6.22 -4.30 -27.17
N ARG A 257 -5.46 -4.99 -28.02
CA ARG A 257 -4.73 -4.39 -29.14
C ARG A 257 -5.60 -3.40 -29.93
N GLU A 258 -6.84 -3.80 -30.24
CA GLU A 258 -7.84 -2.95 -30.92
C GLU A 258 -8.12 -1.63 -30.20
N VAL A 259 -8.22 -1.63 -28.87
CA VAL A 259 -8.44 -0.41 -28.09
C VAL A 259 -7.23 0.51 -28.21
N VAL A 260 -6.02 -0.03 -28.12
CA VAL A 260 -4.79 0.77 -28.22
C VAL A 260 -4.55 1.29 -29.64
N GLU A 261 -4.86 0.50 -30.68
CA GLU A 261 -4.79 0.92 -32.08
C GLU A 261 -5.70 2.13 -32.36
N ASN A 262 -6.88 2.17 -31.73
CA ASN A 262 -7.86 3.25 -31.90
C ASN A 262 -7.66 4.44 -30.95
N MET A 263 -6.80 4.32 -29.93
CA MET A 263 -6.46 5.45 -29.07
C MET A 263 -5.52 6.42 -29.79
N ASP A 264 -5.76 7.72 -29.62
CA ASP A 264 -4.82 8.76 -30.05
C ASP A 264 -3.42 8.52 -29.41
N PRO A 265 -2.32 8.58 -30.20
CA PRO A 265 -0.96 8.37 -29.70
C PRO A 265 -0.54 9.27 -28.55
N ASP A 266 -1.09 10.48 -28.46
CA ASP A 266 -0.74 11.47 -27.44
C ASP A 266 -1.66 11.43 -26.22
N VAL A 267 -2.69 10.57 -26.24
CA VAL A 267 -3.62 10.38 -25.12
C VAL A 267 -3.12 9.29 -24.19
N SER A 268 -3.00 9.65 -22.91
CA SER A 268 -2.59 8.72 -21.87
C SER A 268 -3.60 7.58 -21.66
N PRO A 269 -3.13 6.34 -21.39
CA PRO A 269 -4.04 5.22 -21.14
C PRO A 269 -4.89 5.40 -19.87
N PRO A 270 -6.05 4.74 -19.77
CA PRO A 270 -6.87 4.79 -18.57
C PRO A 270 -6.09 4.36 -17.33
N GLY A 271 -6.08 5.25 -16.33
CA GLY A 271 -5.31 5.11 -15.10
C GLY A 271 -4.00 5.88 -15.09
N PHE A 272 -3.55 6.46 -16.21
CA PHE A 272 -2.24 7.13 -16.35
C PHE A 272 -2.01 8.20 -15.31
N ILE A 273 -1.05 7.92 -14.45
CA ILE A 273 -0.56 8.83 -13.45
C ILE A 273 0.74 9.39 -13.99
N SER A 274 0.74 10.69 -14.30
CA SER A 274 1.94 11.41 -14.71
C SER A 274 3.07 11.23 -13.68
N THR A 275 4.29 10.98 -14.15
CA THR A 275 5.49 10.95 -13.29
C THR A 275 5.83 12.35 -12.77
N GLY A 276 5.29 13.40 -13.40
CA GLY A 276 5.66 14.79 -13.17
C GLY A 276 6.60 15.32 -14.25
N ASP A 277 7.21 14.42 -15.04
CA ASP A 277 8.02 14.75 -16.21
C ASP A 277 7.23 14.44 -17.51
N PRO A 278 6.84 15.46 -18.29
CA PRO A 278 6.12 15.27 -19.55
C PRO A 278 6.87 14.44 -20.61
N GLN A 279 8.21 14.46 -20.60
CA GLN A 279 9.03 13.71 -21.54
C GLN A 279 9.09 12.23 -21.16
N GLU A 280 9.25 11.94 -19.88
CA GLU A 280 9.14 10.59 -19.34
C GLU A 280 7.75 10.02 -19.59
N ASP A 281 6.69 10.80 -19.32
CA ASP A 281 5.30 10.40 -19.57
C ASP A 281 5.06 10.02 -21.04
N ARG A 282 5.54 10.84 -21.99
CA ARG A 282 5.47 10.54 -23.42
C ARG A 282 6.23 9.26 -23.78
N THR A 283 7.37 9.03 -23.13
CA THR A 283 8.21 7.84 -23.36
C THR A 283 7.50 6.59 -22.86
N LEU A 284 6.94 6.63 -21.64
CA LEU A 284 6.13 5.57 -21.05
C LEU A 284 4.90 5.25 -21.90
N ILE A 285 4.17 6.26 -22.36
CA ILE A 285 2.99 6.09 -23.23
C ILE A 285 3.39 5.43 -24.55
N LYS A 286 4.46 5.91 -25.20
CA LYS A 286 4.98 5.31 -26.45
C LYS A 286 5.39 3.86 -26.26
N ARG A 287 6.15 3.56 -25.19
CA ARG A 287 6.60 2.20 -24.87
C ARG A 287 5.42 1.28 -24.61
N PHE A 288 4.48 1.68 -23.76
CA PHE A 288 3.23 0.97 -23.51
C PHE A 288 2.50 0.60 -24.81
N ARG A 289 2.31 1.59 -25.70
CA ARG A 289 1.66 1.35 -26.99
C ARG A 289 2.45 0.34 -27.81
N ALA A 290 3.76 0.51 -27.93
CA ALA A 290 4.61 -0.38 -28.70
C ALA A 290 4.55 -1.83 -28.19
N THR A 291 4.58 -2.03 -26.87
CA THR A 291 4.46 -3.33 -26.23
C THR A 291 3.11 -4.00 -26.54
N ILE A 292 1.98 -3.28 -26.41
CA ILE A 292 0.65 -3.84 -26.68
C ILE A 292 0.44 -4.14 -28.17
N LEU A 293 0.97 -3.29 -29.05
CA LEU A 293 0.87 -3.46 -30.51
C LEU A 293 1.86 -4.50 -31.05
N GLY A 294 2.84 -4.93 -30.24
CA GLY A 294 3.92 -5.80 -30.68
C GLY A 294 4.87 -5.12 -31.67
N THR A 295 4.95 -3.79 -31.64
CA THR A 295 5.88 -2.99 -32.45
C THR A 295 7.11 -2.58 -31.67
N ASP A 296 7.23 -3.04 -30.43
CA ASP A 296 8.34 -2.73 -29.56
C ASP A 296 9.63 -3.35 -30.13
N PRO A 297 10.67 -2.56 -30.43
CA PRO A 297 11.95 -3.14 -30.81
C PRO A 297 12.42 -4.01 -29.65
N VAL A 298 12.70 -5.28 -29.94
CA VAL A 298 13.33 -6.19 -28.98
C VAL A 298 14.62 -5.51 -28.57
N LEU A 299 14.67 -5.01 -27.32
CA LEU A 299 15.90 -4.49 -26.77
C LEU A 299 16.92 -5.64 -26.85
N PRO A 300 18.09 -5.43 -27.46
CA PRO A 300 19.16 -6.40 -27.39
C PRO A 300 19.35 -6.79 -25.92
N PRO A 301 19.56 -8.08 -25.59
CA PRO A 301 19.67 -8.51 -24.18
C PRO A 301 20.73 -7.77 -23.36
N PHE A 302 21.75 -7.20 -24.02
CA PHE A 302 22.79 -6.39 -23.38
C PHE A 302 22.37 -4.94 -23.03
N LEU A 303 21.23 -4.48 -23.56
CA LEU A 303 20.58 -3.21 -23.20
C LEU A 303 19.38 -3.43 -22.27
N ASP A 304 19.06 -4.68 -21.98
CA ASP A 304 18.01 -5.03 -21.04
C ASP A 304 18.59 -5.05 -19.62
N VAL A 305 18.21 -4.04 -18.83
CA VAL A 305 18.65 -3.89 -17.44
C VAL A 305 18.25 -5.11 -16.60
N PHE A 306 17.20 -5.85 -16.98
CA PHE A 306 16.75 -7.09 -16.33
C PHE A 306 17.71 -8.25 -16.51
N HIS A 307 18.53 -8.21 -17.55
CA HIS A 307 19.56 -9.19 -17.83
C HIS A 307 20.94 -8.71 -17.36
N THR A 308 21.00 -7.64 -16.57
CA THR A 308 22.26 -7.21 -15.93
C THR A 308 22.83 -8.39 -15.13
N PRO A 309 23.98 -8.94 -15.54
CA PRO A 309 24.53 -10.12 -14.87
C PRO A 309 24.75 -9.84 -13.38
N GLY A 310 24.22 -10.71 -12.52
CA GLY A 310 24.33 -10.58 -11.07
C GLY A 310 23.20 -9.79 -10.40
N LEU A 311 22.23 -9.24 -11.14
CA LEU A 311 21.01 -8.71 -10.56
C LEU A 311 20.09 -9.88 -10.17
N ALA A 312 19.88 -10.06 -8.86
CA ALA A 312 18.97 -11.08 -8.32
C ALA A 312 17.80 -10.41 -7.59
N PRO A 313 16.60 -11.02 -7.59
CA PRO A 313 15.50 -10.53 -6.76
C PRO A 313 15.96 -10.42 -5.31
N ASN A 314 15.71 -9.26 -4.70
CA ASN A 314 16.06 -9.01 -3.31
C ASN A 314 14.98 -9.55 -2.37
N THR A 315 14.55 -10.79 -2.57
CA THR A 315 13.55 -11.49 -1.76
C THR A 315 14.24 -12.37 -0.73
N VAL A 316 13.65 -12.50 0.45
CA VAL A 316 14.06 -13.52 1.42
C VAL A 316 13.19 -14.76 1.22
N PRO A 317 13.76 -15.97 1.04
CA PRO A 317 12.97 -17.19 0.99
C PRO A 317 12.12 -17.35 2.25
N ASP A 318 10.88 -17.79 2.10
CA ASP A 318 9.91 -17.91 3.21
C ASP A 318 10.47 -18.68 4.42
N HIS A 319 11.14 -19.80 4.17
CA HIS A 319 11.75 -20.64 5.21
C HIS A 319 12.99 -20.01 5.90
N HIS A 320 13.49 -18.88 5.42
CA HIS A 320 14.54 -18.10 6.08
C HIS A 320 13.97 -16.96 6.93
N ILE A 321 12.68 -16.64 6.82
CA ILE A 321 12.05 -15.61 7.63
C ILE A 321 11.70 -16.24 8.98
N PRO A 322 12.25 -15.74 10.10
CA PRO A 322 11.90 -16.22 11.42
C PRO A 322 10.39 -16.15 11.65
N VAL A 323 9.78 -17.26 12.04
CA VAL A 323 8.35 -17.33 12.34
C VAL A 323 8.10 -16.62 13.66
N TYR A 324 7.21 -15.62 13.65
CA TYR A 324 6.86 -14.90 14.87
C TYR A 324 5.97 -15.79 15.74
N PRO A 325 6.43 -16.19 16.96
CA PRO A 325 5.70 -17.14 17.76
C PRO A 325 4.37 -16.56 18.26
N SER A 326 3.33 -17.40 18.28
CA SER A 326 2.04 -17.05 18.87
C SER A 326 2.15 -16.99 20.39
N LEU A 327 1.40 -16.06 20.99
CA LEU A 327 1.29 -15.97 22.45
C LEU A 327 0.61 -17.20 23.04
N PRO A 328 0.99 -17.60 24.27
CA PRO A 328 0.26 -18.63 24.98
C PRO A 328 -1.17 -18.14 25.26
N VAL A 329 -2.14 -19.05 25.13
CA VAL A 329 -3.53 -18.76 25.50
C VAL A 329 -3.68 -18.97 27.01
N PRO A 330 -4.01 -17.92 27.79
CA PRO A 330 -4.20 -18.08 29.23
C PRO A 330 -5.39 -19.01 29.52
N GLN A 331 -5.27 -19.82 30.56
CA GLN A 331 -6.33 -20.71 31.04
C GLN A 331 -7.39 -19.95 31.84
N ALA A 332 -7.00 -18.85 32.48
CA ALA A 332 -7.93 -17.97 33.17
C ALA A 332 -8.92 -17.35 32.15
N PRO A 333 -10.24 -17.43 32.39
CA PRO A 333 -11.23 -16.86 31.49
C PRO A 333 -11.16 -15.33 31.52
N GLY A 334 -11.48 -14.70 30.40
CA GLY A 334 -11.67 -13.25 30.30
C GLY A 334 -10.64 -12.52 29.44
N PHE A 335 -9.50 -13.15 29.12
CA PHE A 335 -8.57 -12.57 28.15
C PHE A 335 -9.07 -12.75 26.72
N VAL A 336 -9.07 -11.65 25.95
CA VAL A 336 -9.49 -11.65 24.55
C VAL A 336 -8.40 -10.99 23.72
N PHE A 337 -7.80 -11.77 22.81
CA PHE A 337 -6.85 -11.27 21.82
C PHE A 337 -7.54 -10.29 20.87
N THR A 338 -6.90 -9.15 20.65
CA THR A 338 -7.31 -8.14 19.69
C THR A 338 -6.87 -8.50 18.28
N GLY A 339 -5.81 -9.30 18.14
CA GLY A 339 -5.16 -9.55 16.86
C GLY A 339 -4.12 -8.50 16.47
N ASP A 340 -3.89 -7.47 17.31
CA ASP A 340 -2.70 -6.63 17.27
C ASP A 340 -1.61 -7.31 18.10
N PRO A 341 -0.52 -7.84 17.49
CA PRO A 341 0.44 -8.69 18.20
C PRO A 341 1.22 -7.98 19.31
N LEU A 342 1.46 -6.67 19.19
CA LEU A 342 2.20 -5.91 20.20
C LEU A 342 1.27 -5.50 21.34
N LEU A 343 0.06 -5.04 21.02
CA LEU A 343 -0.94 -4.74 22.04
C LEU A 343 -1.33 -6.00 22.83
N ASP A 344 -1.49 -7.13 22.14
CA ASP A 344 -1.79 -8.40 22.79
C ASP A 344 -0.65 -8.91 23.68
N ASP A 345 0.61 -8.55 23.37
CA ASP A 345 1.78 -8.84 24.21
C ASP A 345 1.66 -8.12 25.55
N CYS A 346 1.56 -6.77 25.51
CA CYS A 346 1.46 -5.93 26.70
C CYS A 346 0.23 -6.30 27.55
N ARG A 347 -0.92 -6.50 26.91
CA ARG A 347 -2.16 -6.86 27.64
C ARG A 347 -2.06 -8.24 28.28
N LEU A 348 -1.39 -9.18 27.62
CA LEU A 348 -1.23 -10.53 28.18
C LEU A 348 -0.31 -10.51 29.38
N GLU A 349 0.76 -9.72 29.35
CA GLU A 349 1.66 -9.50 30.49
C GLU A 349 0.87 -8.98 31.71
N GLU A 350 0.16 -7.86 31.54
CA GLU A 350 -0.68 -7.27 32.61
C GLU A 350 -1.73 -8.25 33.15
N PHE A 351 -2.38 -9.00 32.24
CA PHE A 351 -3.37 -10.00 32.62
C PHE A 351 -2.74 -11.15 33.41
N LEU A 352 -1.56 -11.63 33.00
CA LEU A 352 -0.86 -12.69 33.71
C LEU A 352 -0.36 -12.20 35.07
N ASP A 353 0.07 -10.95 35.18
CA ASP A 353 0.39 -10.30 36.47
C ASP A 353 -0.74 -10.40 37.47
N GLU A 354 -1.97 -10.07 37.07
CA GLU A 354 -3.12 -10.11 37.96
C GLU A 354 -3.70 -11.52 38.17
N HIS A 355 -3.72 -12.35 37.12
CA HIS A 355 -4.54 -13.57 37.09
C HIS A 355 -3.77 -14.86 36.75
N GLY A 356 -2.54 -14.75 36.27
CA GLY A 356 -1.76 -15.86 35.75
C GLY A 356 -1.17 -16.78 36.83
N THR A 357 -0.97 -18.03 36.47
CA THR A 357 -0.17 -19.00 37.23
C THR A 357 1.32 -18.84 36.91
N ASP A 358 2.19 -19.33 37.80
CA ASP A 358 3.65 -19.35 37.54
C ASP A 358 4.00 -20.12 36.25
N ALA A 359 3.23 -21.16 35.93
CA ALA A 359 3.41 -21.93 34.70
C ALA A 359 3.04 -21.14 33.45
N GLU A 360 1.99 -20.30 33.50
CA GLU A 360 1.61 -19.43 32.39
C GLU A 360 2.60 -18.29 32.19
N ARG A 361 3.12 -17.69 33.28
CA ARG A 361 4.21 -16.70 33.21
C ARG A 361 5.46 -17.29 32.59
N ALA A 362 5.91 -18.45 33.07
CA ALA A 362 7.07 -19.11 32.51
C ALA A 362 6.89 -19.46 31.02
N ALA A 363 5.66 -19.81 30.61
CA ALA A 363 5.35 -20.05 29.20
C ALA A 363 5.35 -18.75 28.37
N TYR A 364 4.84 -17.65 28.94
CA TYR A 364 4.88 -16.31 28.34
C TYR A 364 6.32 -15.83 28.17
N ASP A 365 7.14 -15.87 29.22
CA ASP A 365 8.55 -15.46 29.20
C ASP A 365 9.33 -16.25 28.14
N ALA A 366 9.14 -17.56 28.06
CA ALA A 366 9.78 -18.41 27.05
C ALA A 366 9.36 -18.07 25.62
N VAL A 367 8.12 -17.59 25.41
CA VAL A 367 7.65 -17.09 24.11
C VAL A 367 8.18 -15.68 23.85
N GLY A 368 8.26 -14.82 24.88
CA GLY A 368 8.83 -13.48 24.81
C GLY A 368 10.28 -13.50 24.35
N GLU A 369 11.11 -14.37 24.92
CA GLU A 369 12.51 -14.57 24.47
C GLU A 369 12.58 -14.97 22.99
N GLN A 370 11.70 -15.88 22.54
CA GLN A 370 11.64 -16.28 21.13
C GLN A 370 11.16 -15.15 20.21
N ARG A 371 10.22 -14.32 20.67
CA ARG A 371 9.72 -13.15 19.93
C ARG A 371 10.82 -12.10 19.77
N THR A 372 11.57 -11.78 20.83
CA THR A 372 12.71 -10.87 20.78
C THR A 372 13.77 -11.36 19.80
N ALA A 373 14.17 -12.64 19.90
CA ALA A 373 15.13 -13.23 18.96
C ALA A 373 14.60 -13.20 17.50
N CYS A 374 13.29 -13.40 17.31
CA CYS A 374 12.65 -13.28 15.99
C CYS A 374 12.69 -11.85 15.44
N ILE A 375 12.45 -10.84 16.29
CA ILE A 375 12.51 -9.41 15.92
C ILE A 375 13.93 -9.03 15.51
N GLU A 376 14.93 -9.40 16.31
CA GLU A 376 16.35 -9.16 16.02
C GLU A 376 16.77 -9.80 14.68
N ALA A 377 16.46 -11.09 14.50
CA ALA A 377 16.80 -11.79 13.26
C ALA A 377 16.08 -11.20 12.03
N ARG A 378 14.85 -10.69 12.18
CA ARG A 378 14.14 -9.97 11.10
C ARG A 378 14.77 -8.60 10.83
N ALA A 379 15.24 -7.89 11.86
CA ALA A 379 15.96 -6.63 11.68
C ALA A 379 17.28 -6.83 10.91
N GLU A 380 18.02 -7.89 11.21
CA GLU A 380 19.23 -8.26 10.44
C GLU A 380 18.91 -8.59 8.98
N LEU A 381 17.82 -9.33 8.72
CA LEU A 381 17.35 -9.60 7.35
C LEU A 381 16.99 -8.30 6.61
N MET A 382 16.35 -7.36 7.30
CA MET A 382 15.97 -6.07 6.75
C MET A 382 17.20 -5.25 6.38
N GLU A 383 18.18 -5.13 7.28
CA GLU A 383 19.45 -4.45 7.00
C GLU A 383 20.16 -5.08 5.80
N GLY A 384 20.19 -6.42 5.75
CA GLY A 384 20.72 -7.17 4.61
C GLY A 384 20.00 -6.84 3.30
N MET A 385 18.67 -6.75 3.32
CA MET A 385 17.85 -6.34 2.16
C MET A 385 18.16 -4.91 1.74
N LEU A 386 18.22 -3.95 2.67
CA LEU A 386 18.54 -2.55 2.37
C LEU A 386 19.94 -2.42 1.75
N LYS A 387 20.92 -3.15 2.28
CA LYS A 387 22.28 -3.19 1.73
C LYS A 387 22.29 -3.73 0.29
N ARG A 388 21.58 -4.83 0.03
CA ARG A 388 21.45 -5.40 -1.33
C ARG A 388 20.70 -4.46 -2.28
N SER A 389 19.63 -3.81 -1.82
CA SER A 389 18.89 -2.80 -2.59
C SER A 389 19.81 -1.65 -3.00
N ARG A 390 20.60 -1.08 -2.07
CA ARG A 390 21.58 -0.02 -2.37
C ARG A 390 22.61 -0.46 -3.41
N VAL A 391 23.08 -1.70 -3.36
CA VAL A 391 23.98 -2.27 -4.39
C VAL A 391 23.26 -2.38 -5.73
N CYS A 392 22.04 -2.92 -5.75
CA CYS A 392 21.24 -3.08 -6.97
C CYS A 392 20.97 -1.72 -7.63
N LYS A 393 20.55 -0.70 -6.86
CA LYS A 393 20.34 0.68 -7.35
C LYS A 393 21.59 1.23 -8.03
N ARG A 394 22.78 1.04 -7.43
CA ARG A 394 24.05 1.47 -8.04
C ARG A 394 24.36 0.72 -9.34
N MET A 395 24.10 -0.59 -9.38
CA MET A 395 24.29 -1.40 -10.60
C MET A 395 23.35 -0.96 -11.72
N ILE A 396 22.06 -0.77 -11.42
CA ILE A 396 21.04 -0.30 -12.36
C ILE A 396 21.41 1.08 -12.90
N ALA A 397 21.81 2.01 -12.03
CA ALA A 397 22.24 3.35 -12.44
C ALA A 397 23.45 3.29 -13.39
N ALA A 398 24.48 2.52 -13.02
CA ALA A 398 25.68 2.37 -13.84
C ALA A 398 25.38 1.71 -15.20
N HIS A 399 24.52 0.69 -15.23
CA HIS A 399 24.11 0.04 -16.47
C HIS A 399 23.27 0.98 -17.35
N SER A 400 22.34 1.73 -16.76
CA SER A 400 21.53 2.74 -17.45
C SER A 400 22.38 3.85 -18.07
N ASP A 401 23.44 4.29 -17.38
CA ASP A 401 24.42 5.24 -17.92
C ASP A 401 25.14 4.67 -19.16
N VAL A 402 25.54 3.39 -19.13
CA VAL A 402 26.18 2.72 -20.26
C VAL A 402 25.21 2.60 -21.44
N VAL A 403 23.97 2.17 -21.19
CA VAL A 403 22.91 2.07 -22.22
C VAL A 403 22.67 3.43 -22.87
N ARG A 404 22.52 4.51 -22.08
CA ARG A 404 22.36 5.87 -22.61
C ARG A 404 23.54 6.30 -23.48
N LYS A 405 24.77 6.05 -23.04
CA LYS A 405 25.99 6.35 -23.83
C LYS A 405 26.03 5.57 -25.14
N SER A 406 25.69 4.28 -25.11
CA SER A 406 25.62 3.43 -26.32
C SER A 406 24.53 3.89 -27.29
N LEU A 407 23.35 4.26 -26.81
CA LEU A 407 22.27 4.79 -27.64
C LEU A 407 22.67 6.12 -28.31
N ARG A 408 23.28 7.04 -27.57
CA ARG A 408 23.83 8.29 -28.12
C ARG A 408 24.88 8.02 -29.20
N ALA A 409 25.76 7.05 -28.99
CA ALA A 409 26.77 6.66 -29.98
C ALA A 409 26.15 6.08 -31.26
N ILE A 410 25.12 5.23 -31.13
CA ILE A 410 24.37 4.68 -32.28
C ILE A 410 23.66 5.80 -33.05
N GLN A 411 22.99 6.72 -32.34
CA GLN A 411 22.33 7.87 -32.98
C GLN A 411 23.30 8.75 -33.74
N ARG A 412 24.48 9.04 -33.18
CA ARG A 412 25.57 9.78 -33.87
C ARG A 412 26.08 9.04 -35.11
N ALA A 413 26.17 7.71 -35.05
CA ALA A 413 26.61 6.90 -36.19
C ALA A 413 25.55 6.80 -37.30
N GLN A 414 24.26 6.86 -36.95
CA GLN A 414 23.14 6.77 -37.91
C GLN A 414 22.75 8.13 -38.51
N GLY A 415 22.82 9.21 -37.73
CA GLY A 415 22.48 10.58 -38.14
C GLY A 415 23.66 11.33 -38.75
N GLY A 416 24.27 10.78 -39.80
CA GLY A 416 25.49 11.32 -40.42
C GLY A 416 25.61 12.84 -40.42
N ALA A 417 26.57 13.35 -39.63
CA ALA A 417 27.30 14.61 -39.76
C ALA A 417 26.59 15.96 -39.92
N GLU A 418 25.26 16.10 -39.96
CA GLU A 418 24.64 17.39 -40.31
C GLU A 418 23.54 17.86 -39.35
N SER A 419 23.94 18.36 -38.18
CA SER A 419 23.39 19.59 -37.57
C SER A 419 24.21 19.94 -36.33
N GLY A 420 25.13 20.90 -36.46
CA GLY A 420 25.86 21.49 -35.34
C GLY A 420 24.93 22.41 -34.54
N ASP A 421 24.27 21.84 -33.54
CA ASP A 421 23.60 22.60 -32.50
C ASP A 421 24.17 22.13 -31.16
N ASP A 422 25.13 22.91 -30.67
CA ASP A 422 26.02 22.62 -29.54
C ASP A 422 25.34 22.91 -28.20
N GLY A 423 24.13 22.39 -28.01
CA GLY A 423 23.39 22.46 -26.74
C GLY A 423 23.86 21.41 -25.72
N GLU A 424 25.15 21.41 -25.41
CA GLU A 424 25.68 20.71 -24.22
C GLU A 424 25.42 21.64 -23.03
N ASP A 425 24.45 21.38 -22.14
CA ASP A 425 24.51 21.81 -20.72
C ASP A 425 23.35 21.36 -19.78
N ASP A 426 22.22 20.80 -20.24
CA ASP A 426 21.04 20.61 -19.34
C ASP A 426 20.81 19.19 -18.76
N ASP A 427 21.67 18.20 -19.02
CA ASP A 427 21.37 16.79 -18.68
C ASP A 427 21.79 16.33 -17.26
N ASP A 428 22.55 17.13 -16.50
CA ASP A 428 23.02 16.74 -15.15
C ASP A 428 21.95 16.89 -14.05
N GLU A 429 20.79 17.49 -14.36
CA GLU A 429 19.72 17.72 -13.37
C GLU A 429 18.86 16.46 -13.10
N LEU A 430 18.79 15.51 -14.04
CA LEU A 430 17.90 14.33 -13.94
C LEU A 430 18.32 13.34 -12.84
N MET A 431 19.60 13.29 -12.47
CA MET A 431 20.11 12.38 -11.43
C MET A 431 20.06 12.98 -10.01
N SER A 432 19.62 14.23 -9.87
CA SER A 432 19.44 14.86 -8.56
C SER A 432 18.25 14.27 -7.79
N GLY A 433 17.21 13.77 -8.48
CA GLY A 433 16.04 13.14 -7.87
C GLY A 433 16.35 11.84 -7.10
N LEU A 434 17.34 11.06 -7.56
CA LEU A 434 17.79 9.84 -6.87
C LEU A 434 18.70 10.13 -5.65
N LYS A 435 19.25 11.34 -5.53
CA LYS A 435 20.11 11.73 -4.41
C LYS A 435 19.34 12.17 -3.16
N GLY A 436 18.02 12.40 -3.26
CA GLY A 436 17.18 12.87 -2.15
C GLY A 436 16.80 11.82 -1.10
N TYR A 437 17.03 10.53 -1.36
CA TYR A 437 16.47 9.42 -0.56
C TYR A 437 17.49 8.67 0.30
N GLY A 438 18.59 9.32 0.71
CA GLY A 438 19.71 8.68 1.41
C GLY A 438 20.13 9.30 2.74
N SER A 439 19.43 10.32 3.22
CA SER A 439 19.73 10.95 4.51
C SER A 439 18.61 10.63 5.50
N ASP A 440 18.44 9.35 5.82
CA ASP A 440 17.79 8.99 7.08
C ASP A 440 18.74 9.47 8.18
N SER A 441 18.43 10.63 8.75
CA SER A 441 19.01 11.04 10.01
C SER A 441 18.54 10.01 11.04
N GLU A 442 19.39 9.03 11.33
CA GLU A 442 19.28 8.21 12.52
C GLU A 442 19.33 9.17 13.72
N SER A 443 18.17 9.64 14.15
CA SER A 443 18.01 10.33 15.41
C SER A 443 18.22 9.28 16.50
N ASP A 444 19.45 9.23 17.01
CA ASP A 444 19.83 8.49 18.19
C ASP A 444 18.99 9.03 19.36
N SER A 445 17.87 8.36 19.65
CA SER A 445 16.96 8.72 20.72
C SER A 445 17.57 8.24 22.04
N SER A 446 18.35 9.10 22.68
CA SER A 446 18.74 8.89 24.07
C SER A 446 17.48 8.90 24.94
N GLU A 447 17.24 7.80 25.65
CA GLU A 447 16.14 7.55 26.60
C GLU A 447 16.25 8.43 27.87
N ASP A 448 16.34 9.75 27.70
CA ASP A 448 16.35 10.70 28.82
C ASP A 448 14.90 11.04 29.20
N GLY A 449 14.34 10.26 30.13
CA GLY A 449 13.14 10.59 30.90
C GLY A 449 11.93 11.06 30.08
N GLU A 450 11.20 10.10 29.51
CA GLU A 450 9.92 10.31 28.82
C GLU A 450 8.90 10.97 29.76
N GLU A 451 8.91 12.31 29.79
CA GLU A 451 7.76 13.06 30.25
C GLU A 451 6.62 12.68 29.30
N CYS A 452 5.49 12.22 29.85
CA CYS A 452 4.35 11.72 29.07
C CYS A 452 3.74 12.89 28.29
N VAL A 453 4.31 13.20 27.12
CA VAL A 453 3.86 14.30 26.26
C VAL A 453 2.54 13.85 25.64
N GLN A 454 1.46 14.55 25.95
CA GLN A 454 0.16 14.26 25.37
C GLN A 454 0.24 14.23 23.83
N PRO A 455 -0.35 13.22 23.16
CA PRO A 455 -0.36 13.14 21.71
C PRO A 455 -0.87 14.42 21.06
N SER A 456 -0.19 14.86 20.00
CA SER A 456 -0.42 16.18 19.41
C SER A 456 -1.85 16.34 18.85
N TRP A 457 -2.47 15.26 18.37
CA TRP A 457 -3.86 15.24 17.90
C TRP A 457 -4.87 15.58 19.00
N ARG A 458 -4.63 15.18 20.27
CA ARG A 458 -5.53 15.50 21.39
C ARG A 458 -5.59 17.00 21.65
N SER A 459 -4.45 17.69 21.49
CA SER A 459 -4.38 19.15 21.55
C SER A 459 -5.11 19.80 20.36
N ARG A 460 -4.97 19.25 19.15
CA ARG A 460 -5.63 19.76 17.93
C ARG A 460 -7.16 19.73 18.03
N ILE A 461 -7.73 18.66 18.60
CA ILE A 461 -9.19 18.54 18.72
C ILE A 461 -9.78 19.41 19.83
N SER A 462 -9.01 19.72 20.88
CA SER A 462 -9.50 20.52 22.01
C SER A 462 -9.57 22.02 21.67
N GLY A 463 -8.88 22.45 20.61
CA GLY A 463 -8.86 23.84 20.13
C GLY A 463 -9.92 24.19 19.07
N LEU A 464 -10.70 23.21 18.61
CA LEU A 464 -11.81 23.37 17.65
C LEU A 464 -13.15 23.43 18.37
#